data_AF-A0A519DA29-F1
#
_entry.id   AF-A0A519DA29-F1
#
_cell.length_a   1.000
_cell.length_b   1.000
_cell.length_c   1.000
_cell.angle_alpha   90.00
_cell.angle_beta   90.00
_cell.angle_gamma   90.00
#
_symmetry.space_group_name_H-M   'P 1'
#
loop_
_entity.id
_entity.type
_entity.pdbx_description
1 polymer ?
#
loop_
_entity_poly.entity_id
_entity_poly.type
_entity_poly.pdbx_seq_one_letter_code
_entity_poly.pdbx_strand_id
1 'polypeptide(L)'
;MVGDRVATELTGEKLYVSQRAIEAGSVLSPCRLWSSPGLAADDLSHMKIDYPSVASIRNLRLPNGNFGVVQLTMIGRQSHKNSQTISYQILIDFRGFPAELPHAYVRSPDDSQIMHCNIYHSDRYPFAPRISLCNVCIGDYSAAFSGLPKDRLQRLFCYLNQLQYALSNPNTGDTARSV
;
A
#
# COMPACT_ATOMS: atom_id res chain seq x y z
N MET A 1 -61.76 28.94 -15.49
CA MET A 1 -61.69 27.52 -15.87
C MET A 1 -60.61 26.87 -15.03
N VAL A 2 -61.05 25.94 -14.19
CA VAL A 2 -60.23 25.16 -13.27
C VAL A 2 -59.44 24.12 -14.06
N GLY A 3 -58.15 24.01 -13.77
CA GLY A 3 -57.30 22.90 -14.21
C GLY A 3 -56.66 22.27 -12.99
N ASP A 4 -57.48 21.63 -12.15
CA ASP A 4 -57.01 20.79 -11.05
C ASP A 4 -56.36 19.52 -11.61
N ARG A 5 -55.09 19.33 -11.25
CA ARG A 5 -54.50 17.99 -11.13
C ARG A 5 -53.82 17.89 -9.78
N VAL A 6 -54.52 17.25 -8.86
CA VAL A 6 -54.01 16.70 -7.61
C VAL A 6 -53.42 15.32 -7.91
N ALA A 7 -52.19 15.08 -7.46
CA ALA A 7 -51.77 13.86 -6.76
C ALA A 7 -50.30 14.04 -6.32
N THR A 8 -50.03 14.41 -5.06
CA THR A 8 -49.85 13.53 -3.89
C THR A 8 -48.36 13.47 -3.54
N GLU A 9 -48.02 14.11 -2.42
CA GLU A 9 -46.87 13.87 -1.53
C GLU A 9 -45.47 13.77 -2.16
N LEU A 10 -44.75 14.89 -2.14
CA LEU A 10 -43.28 14.91 -2.14
C LEU A 10 -42.81 15.77 -0.97
N THR A 11 -42.73 15.18 0.23
CA THR A 11 -41.78 15.62 1.26
C THR A 11 -40.37 15.35 0.74
N GLY A 12 -39.88 16.26 -0.10
CA GLY A 12 -38.53 16.27 -0.61
C GLY A 12 -37.81 17.52 -0.16
N GLU A 13 -37.54 17.64 1.14
CA GLU A 13 -36.53 18.60 1.60
C GLU A 13 -35.17 18.16 1.05
N LYS A 14 -34.75 18.77 -0.05
CA LYS A 14 -33.36 18.73 -0.47
C LYS A 14 -32.55 19.54 0.53
N LEU A 15 -31.99 18.84 1.51
CA LEU A 15 -31.03 19.43 2.45
C LEU A 15 -29.73 19.73 1.69
N TYR A 16 -29.55 20.99 1.30
CA TYR A 16 -28.30 21.44 0.70
C TYR A 16 -27.25 21.62 1.82
N VAL A 17 -26.50 20.56 2.05
CA VAL A 17 -25.34 20.60 2.93
C VAL A 17 -24.24 21.37 2.21
N SER A 18 -23.77 22.47 2.80
CA SER A 18 -22.62 23.20 2.28
C SER A 18 -21.34 22.36 2.44
N GLN A 19 -20.36 22.53 1.55
CA GLN A 19 -19.05 21.83 1.62
C GLN A 19 -18.43 21.93 3.02
N ARG A 20 -18.60 23.09 3.69
CA ARG A 20 -18.11 23.35 5.05
C ARG A 20 -18.79 22.49 6.13
N ALA A 21 -20.04 22.08 5.93
CA ALA A 21 -20.74 21.21 6.87
C ALA A 21 -20.32 19.73 6.72
N ILE A 22 -19.87 19.32 5.52
CA ILE A 22 -19.21 18.02 5.31
C ILE A 22 -17.84 18.01 5.99
N GLU A 23 -17.08 19.09 5.85
CA GLU A 23 -15.78 19.28 6.53
C GLU A 23 -15.94 19.33 8.06
N ALA A 24 -17.02 19.95 8.58
CA ALA A 24 -17.31 20.00 10.02
C ALA A 24 -17.76 18.65 10.60
N GLY A 25 -18.40 17.78 9.81
CA GLY A 25 -18.67 16.38 10.18
C GLY A 25 -17.43 15.47 10.12
N SER A 26 -16.40 15.90 9.37
CA SER A 26 -15.09 15.25 9.27
C SER A 26 -14.13 15.63 10.39
N VAL A 27 -14.59 16.35 11.43
CA VAL A 27 -13.85 16.56 12.69
C VAL A 27 -13.94 15.30 13.57
N LEU A 28 -13.80 14.12 12.95
CA LEU A 28 -13.26 12.96 13.65
C LEU A 28 -11.82 13.35 13.96
N SER A 29 -11.46 13.38 15.25
CA SER A 29 -10.17 13.85 15.76
C SER A 29 -9.01 13.59 14.78
N PRO A 30 -8.04 14.52 14.61
CA PRO A 30 -6.83 14.28 13.80
C PRO A 30 -6.16 12.93 14.09
N CYS A 31 -6.33 12.44 15.32
CA CYS A 31 -5.89 11.12 15.77
C CYS A 31 -6.55 9.92 15.06
N ARG A 32 -7.81 9.99 14.62
CA ARG A 32 -8.49 8.88 13.91
C ARG A 32 -8.14 8.80 12.44
N LEU A 33 -7.84 9.94 11.80
CA LEU A 33 -7.48 9.99 10.40
C LEU A 33 -6.07 9.44 10.16
N TRP A 34 -5.12 9.78 11.06
CA TRP A 34 -3.74 9.29 10.92
C TRP A 34 -3.70 7.76 11.00
N SER A 35 -4.36 7.14 11.99
CA SER A 35 -4.26 5.69 12.23
C SER A 35 -5.28 4.84 11.47
N SER A 36 -6.04 5.41 10.52
CA SER A 36 -7.01 4.63 9.74
C SER A 36 -6.27 3.56 8.93
N PRO A 37 -6.55 2.25 9.13
CA PRO A 37 -5.79 1.18 8.49
C PRO A 37 -5.91 1.18 6.96
N GLY A 38 -4.89 0.69 6.26
CA GLY A 38 -4.85 0.66 4.80
C GLY A 38 -4.28 1.94 4.18
N LEU A 39 -3.95 1.89 2.89
CA LEU A 39 -3.50 3.03 2.12
C LEU A 39 -4.71 3.89 1.69
N ALA A 40 -4.70 5.19 1.99
CA ALA A 40 -5.77 6.10 1.60
C ALA A 40 -5.72 6.44 0.09
N ALA A 41 -6.81 7.00 -0.45
CA ALA A 41 -6.85 7.44 -1.85
C ALA A 41 -5.82 8.54 -2.16
N ASP A 42 -5.64 9.47 -1.22
CA ASP A 42 -4.65 10.54 -1.34
C ASP A 42 -3.23 9.97 -1.28
N ASP A 43 -2.95 9.07 -0.33
CA ASP A 43 -1.67 8.35 -0.23
C ASP A 43 -1.32 7.63 -1.55
N LEU A 44 -2.28 6.91 -2.14
CA LEU A 44 -2.11 6.23 -3.43
C LEU A 44 -1.85 7.22 -4.58
N SER A 45 -2.51 8.38 -4.55
CA SER A 45 -2.32 9.42 -5.58
C SER A 45 -0.93 10.04 -5.48
N HIS A 46 -0.42 10.26 -4.27
CA HIS A 46 0.97 10.68 -4.05
C HIS A 46 1.97 9.60 -4.48
N MET A 47 1.71 8.33 -4.15
CA MET A 47 2.57 7.22 -4.55
C MET A 47 2.69 7.09 -6.08
N LYS A 48 1.63 7.40 -6.83
CA LYS A 48 1.63 7.38 -8.31
C LYS A 48 2.57 8.39 -8.95
N ILE A 49 2.97 9.45 -8.24
CA ILE A 49 3.91 10.46 -8.75
C ILE A 49 5.28 9.81 -8.97
N ASP A 50 5.78 9.09 -7.95
CA ASP A 50 7.09 8.45 -8.00
C ASP A 50 7.05 7.02 -8.57
N TYR A 51 5.90 6.35 -8.42
CA TYR A 51 5.67 4.99 -8.89
C TYR A 51 4.43 4.90 -9.79
N PRO A 52 4.51 5.32 -11.07
CA PRO A 52 3.37 5.33 -11.98
C PRO A 52 2.76 3.96 -12.25
N SER A 53 3.51 2.88 -12.02
CA SER A 53 3.05 1.49 -12.16
C SER A 53 2.13 1.02 -11.03
N VAL A 54 1.94 1.84 -9.97
CA VAL A 54 1.16 1.41 -8.82
C VAL A 54 -0.32 1.24 -9.18
N ALA A 55 -0.89 0.10 -8.77
CA ALA A 55 -2.29 -0.23 -8.96
C ALA A 55 -2.86 -0.92 -7.72
N SER A 56 -4.04 -0.48 -7.31
CA SER A 56 -4.76 -1.09 -6.18
C SER A 56 -5.40 -2.42 -6.56
N ILE A 57 -5.38 -3.40 -5.66
CA ILE A 57 -6.11 -4.66 -5.83
C ILE A 57 -7.52 -4.51 -5.24
N ARG A 58 -8.52 -4.32 -6.11
CA ARG A 58 -9.88 -3.89 -5.71
C ARG A 58 -10.57 -4.83 -4.73
N ASN A 59 -10.39 -6.15 -4.88
CA ASN A 59 -10.98 -7.16 -4.02
C ASN A 59 -10.28 -7.30 -2.65
N LEU A 60 -9.21 -6.53 -2.40
CA LEU A 60 -8.49 -6.47 -1.12
C LEU A 60 -8.62 -5.08 -0.46
N ARG A 61 -9.70 -4.35 -0.78
CA ARG A 61 -10.07 -3.14 -0.03
C ARG A 61 -10.53 -3.49 1.38
N LEU A 62 -10.24 -2.61 2.31
CA LEU A 62 -10.66 -2.70 3.70
C LEU A 62 -12.10 -2.18 3.89
N PRO A 63 -12.79 -2.54 4.98
CA PRO A 63 -14.15 -2.06 5.27
C PRO A 63 -14.30 -0.54 5.34
N ASN A 64 -13.23 0.18 5.69
CA ASN A 64 -13.18 1.64 5.71
C ASN A 64 -12.98 2.28 4.32
N GLY A 65 -12.89 1.48 3.25
CA GLY A 65 -12.68 1.94 1.88
C GLY A 65 -11.22 2.08 1.45
N ASN A 66 -10.26 2.01 2.37
CA ASN A 66 -8.83 2.09 2.08
C ASN A 66 -8.32 0.84 1.36
N PHE A 67 -7.19 0.97 0.67
CA PHE A 67 -6.57 -0.13 -0.05
C PHE A 67 -5.73 -0.98 0.91
N GLY A 68 -6.09 -2.26 1.06
CA GLY A 68 -5.31 -3.19 1.87
C GLY A 68 -4.05 -3.67 1.15
N VAL A 69 -4.12 -3.87 -0.17
CA VAL A 69 -2.97 -4.32 -0.97
C VAL A 69 -2.89 -3.56 -2.28
N VAL A 70 -1.67 -3.19 -2.66
CA VAL A 70 -1.36 -2.60 -3.97
C VAL A 70 -0.28 -3.43 -4.65
N GLN A 71 -0.19 -3.33 -5.97
CA GLN A 71 0.96 -3.79 -6.73
C GLN A 71 1.72 -2.58 -7.31
N LEU A 72 3.02 -2.71 -7.50
CA LEU A 72 3.81 -1.83 -8.36
C LEU A 72 4.99 -2.59 -8.97
N THR A 73 5.69 -1.94 -9.89
CA THR A 73 6.96 -2.42 -10.43
C THR A 73 8.11 -1.60 -9.84
N MET A 74 9.13 -2.28 -9.31
CA MET A 74 10.37 -1.67 -8.83
C MET A 74 11.58 -2.32 -9.53
N ILE A 75 12.61 -1.54 -9.82
CA ILE A 75 13.86 -2.07 -10.36
C ILE A 75 14.77 -2.45 -9.19
N GLY A 76 15.29 -3.67 -9.20
CA GLY A 76 16.27 -4.13 -8.22
C GLY A 76 17.42 -4.85 -8.91
N ARG A 77 18.40 -5.32 -8.12
CA ARG A 77 19.44 -6.22 -8.64
C ARG A 77 18.87 -7.62 -8.81
N GLN A 78 19.38 -8.36 -9.78
CA GLN A 78 19.06 -9.77 -9.92
C GLN A 78 19.83 -10.61 -8.89
N SER A 79 21.11 -10.27 -8.66
CA SER A 79 22.02 -10.99 -7.78
C SER A 79 22.99 -10.05 -7.06
N HIS A 80 23.55 -10.52 -5.95
CA HIS A 80 24.71 -9.90 -5.32
C HIS A 80 26.01 -10.14 -6.11
N LYS A 81 26.06 -11.17 -6.96
CA LYS A 81 27.25 -11.58 -7.73
C LYS A 81 27.50 -10.72 -8.97
N ASN A 82 26.49 -9.99 -9.44
CA ASN A 82 26.60 -9.14 -10.63
C ASN A 82 25.85 -7.81 -10.45
N SER A 83 26.03 -6.90 -11.41
CA SER A 83 25.34 -5.60 -11.44
C SER A 83 24.08 -5.63 -12.32
N GLN A 84 23.61 -6.81 -12.73
CA GLN A 84 22.45 -6.91 -13.59
C GLN A 84 21.19 -6.53 -12.80
N THR A 85 20.39 -5.64 -13.38
CA THR A 85 19.11 -5.23 -12.81
C THR A 85 17.96 -5.99 -13.44
N ILE A 86 16.90 -6.20 -12.66
CA ILE A 86 15.65 -6.82 -13.12
C ILE A 86 14.45 -6.05 -12.56
N SER A 87 13.35 -6.09 -13.30
CA SER A 87 12.07 -5.54 -12.86
C SER A 87 11.35 -6.54 -11.97
N TYR A 88 11.04 -6.12 -10.76
CA TYR A 88 10.21 -6.86 -9.81
C TYR A 88 8.78 -6.34 -9.84
N GLN A 89 7.81 -7.22 -10.06
CA GLN A 89 6.41 -6.93 -9.72
C GLN A 89 6.22 -7.21 -8.23
N ILE A 90 6.01 -6.16 -7.46
CA ILE A 90 5.87 -6.20 -6.01
C ILE A 90 4.41 -6.04 -5.61
N LEU A 91 3.95 -6.87 -4.67
CA LEU A 91 2.73 -6.65 -3.88
C LEU A 91 3.12 -6.07 -2.53
N ILE A 92 2.42 -5.04 -2.07
CA ILE A 92 2.62 -4.45 -0.75
C ILE A 92 1.34 -4.56 0.06
N ASP A 93 1.45 -5.19 1.22
CA ASP A 93 0.38 -5.30 2.21
C ASP A 93 0.38 -4.09 3.15
N PHE A 94 -0.60 -3.22 2.96
CA PHE A 94 -0.84 -2.01 3.74
C PHE A 94 -1.95 -2.19 4.78
N ARG A 95 -2.45 -3.41 5.04
CA ARG A 95 -3.61 -3.60 5.93
C ARG A 95 -3.40 -3.06 7.35
N GLY A 96 -2.18 -3.08 7.87
CA GLY A 96 -1.81 -2.49 9.17
C GLY A 96 -1.24 -1.06 9.08
N PHE A 97 -0.96 -0.56 7.87
CA PHE A 97 -0.44 0.80 7.67
C PHE A 97 -1.48 1.85 8.08
N PRO A 98 -1.07 2.95 8.73
CA PRO A 98 0.31 3.40 8.99
C PRO A 98 0.80 3.11 10.40
N ALA A 99 0.00 2.41 11.20
CA ALA A 99 0.38 2.01 12.54
C ALA A 99 1.49 0.95 12.51
N GLU A 100 1.41 0.03 11.54
CA GLU A 100 2.32 -1.08 11.34
C GLU A 100 3.16 -0.89 10.07
N LEU A 101 4.36 -1.46 10.09
CA LEU A 101 5.27 -1.52 8.95
C LEU A 101 4.64 -2.40 7.85
N PRO A 102 4.49 -1.90 6.60
CA PRO A 102 3.97 -2.71 5.51
C PRO A 102 4.94 -3.86 5.16
N HIS A 103 4.40 -4.93 4.57
CA HIS A 103 5.19 -6.05 4.05
C HIS A 103 5.17 -6.06 2.52
N ALA A 104 6.32 -6.34 1.91
CA ALA A 104 6.49 -6.40 0.46
C ALA A 104 6.80 -7.81 -0.03
N TYR A 105 6.25 -8.16 -1.17
CA TYR A 105 6.34 -9.49 -1.74
C TYR A 105 6.57 -9.44 -3.25
N VAL A 106 7.53 -10.20 -3.76
CA VAL A 106 7.72 -10.40 -5.19
C VAL A 106 6.69 -11.39 -5.72
N ARG A 107 5.94 -10.95 -6.73
CA ARG A 107 5.03 -11.75 -7.54
C ARG A 107 5.66 -12.21 -8.86
N SER A 108 6.57 -11.41 -9.41
CA SER A 108 7.33 -11.72 -10.62
C SER A 108 8.70 -11.04 -10.54
N PRO A 109 9.80 -11.67 -10.98
CA PRO A 109 9.90 -12.99 -11.63
C PRO A 109 9.62 -14.17 -10.68
N ASP A 110 9.63 -15.39 -11.22
CA ASP A 110 9.43 -16.60 -10.43
C ASP A 110 10.59 -16.84 -9.45
N ASP A 111 10.33 -17.54 -8.35
CA ASP A 111 11.29 -17.83 -7.28
C ASP A 111 12.64 -18.37 -7.80
N SER A 112 12.60 -19.28 -8.78
CA SER A 112 13.77 -19.90 -9.40
C SER A 112 14.67 -18.92 -10.17
N GLN A 113 14.14 -17.76 -10.54
CA GLN A 113 14.86 -16.71 -11.27
C GLN A 113 15.43 -15.63 -10.34
N ILE A 114 15.06 -15.66 -9.06
CA ILE A 114 15.50 -14.69 -8.05
C ILE A 114 16.82 -15.16 -7.45
N MET A 115 17.88 -14.38 -7.68
CA MET A 115 19.21 -14.63 -7.12
C MET A 115 19.61 -13.57 -6.07
N HIS A 116 18.60 -12.94 -5.46
CA HIS A 116 18.74 -11.82 -4.53
C HIS A 116 18.67 -12.30 -3.07
N CYS A 117 19.71 -12.03 -2.28
CA CYS A 117 19.86 -12.56 -0.92
C CYS A 117 18.85 -11.99 0.08
N ASN A 118 18.32 -10.78 -0.13
CA ASN A 118 17.24 -10.23 0.71
C ASN A 118 15.84 -10.73 0.37
N ILE A 119 15.66 -11.60 -0.63
CA ILE A 119 14.33 -12.05 -1.04
C ILE A 119 14.18 -13.52 -0.69
N TYR A 120 13.25 -13.82 0.22
CA TYR A 120 12.98 -15.19 0.70
C TYR A 120 12.54 -16.11 -0.44
N HIS A 121 12.57 -17.43 -0.21
CA HIS A 121 11.89 -18.37 -1.10
C HIS A 121 10.37 -18.18 -1.08
N SER A 122 9.72 -18.72 -2.09
CA SER A 122 8.29 -18.59 -2.26
C SER A 122 7.51 -19.29 -1.14
N ASP A 123 6.47 -18.60 -0.66
CA ASP A 123 5.53 -19.12 0.34
C ASP A 123 4.11 -18.57 0.05
N ARG A 124 3.12 -19.02 0.84
CA ARG A 124 1.72 -18.60 0.77
C ARG A 124 1.38 -17.70 1.94
N TYR A 125 0.74 -16.58 1.65
CA TYR A 125 0.35 -15.59 2.64
C TYR A 125 -1.17 -15.49 2.79
N PRO A 126 -1.70 -15.20 3.99
CA PRO A 126 -3.15 -15.18 4.22
C PRO A 126 -3.94 -14.24 3.31
N PHE A 127 -3.37 -13.13 2.88
CA PHE A 127 -4.04 -12.18 1.98
C PHE A 127 -4.12 -12.65 0.53
N ALA A 128 -3.28 -13.62 0.15
CA ALA A 128 -3.16 -14.12 -1.21
C ALA A 128 -2.87 -15.64 -1.23
N PRO A 129 -3.78 -16.48 -0.68
CA PRO A 129 -3.49 -17.90 -0.41
C PRO A 129 -3.35 -18.77 -1.66
N ARG A 130 -3.72 -18.25 -2.84
CA ARG A 130 -3.71 -18.96 -4.12
C ARG A 130 -2.52 -18.63 -5.00
N ILE A 131 -1.64 -17.72 -4.56
CA ILE A 131 -0.45 -17.34 -5.30
C ILE A 131 0.76 -17.49 -4.38
N SER A 132 1.83 -18.06 -4.92
CA SER A 132 3.11 -18.12 -4.23
C SER A 132 3.82 -16.78 -4.38
N LEU A 133 4.39 -16.28 -3.30
CA LEU A 133 5.05 -14.98 -3.26
C LEU A 133 6.37 -15.08 -2.51
N CYS A 134 7.36 -14.30 -2.90
CA CYS A 134 8.65 -14.23 -2.20
C CYS A 134 8.70 -12.97 -1.34
N ASN A 135 8.77 -13.10 -0.01
CA ASN A 135 8.85 -11.94 0.89
C ASN A 135 10.17 -11.19 0.71
N VAL A 136 10.15 -9.87 0.82
CA VAL A 136 11.33 -9.02 0.77
C VAL A 136 11.76 -8.65 2.19
N CYS A 137 12.95 -9.08 2.57
CA CYS A 137 13.62 -8.61 3.77
C CYS A 137 14.12 -7.18 3.55
N ILE A 138 13.71 -6.26 4.40
CA ILE A 138 14.16 -4.85 4.38
C ILE A 138 15.11 -4.53 5.53
N GLY A 139 15.67 -5.56 6.19
CA GLY A 139 16.53 -5.45 7.37
C GLY A 139 15.76 -5.07 8.63
N ASP A 140 16.50 -4.68 9.68
CA ASP A 140 15.95 -4.22 10.97
C ASP A 140 15.42 -2.77 10.87
N TYR A 141 14.39 -2.58 10.06
CA TYR A 141 13.77 -1.27 9.82
C TYR A 141 12.58 -0.98 10.74
N SER A 142 12.10 -1.97 11.49
CA SER A 142 10.88 -1.86 12.30
C SER A 142 10.97 -0.74 13.34
N ALA A 143 12.05 -0.69 14.12
CA ALA A 143 12.26 0.34 15.14
C ALA A 143 12.36 1.75 14.51
N ALA A 144 13.07 1.88 13.39
CA ALA A 144 13.20 3.14 12.66
C ALA A 144 11.84 3.62 12.14
N PHE A 145 11.04 2.72 11.55
CA PHE A 145 9.69 3.02 11.09
C PHE A 145 8.76 3.46 12.22
N SER A 146 8.77 2.76 13.36
CA SER A 146 7.97 3.13 14.54
C SER A 146 8.34 4.52 15.09
N GLY A 147 9.61 4.90 15.00
CA GLY A 147 10.11 6.22 15.41
C GLY A 147 9.80 7.37 14.46
N LEU A 148 9.31 7.11 13.25
CA LEU A 148 8.90 8.16 12.31
C LEU A 148 7.72 8.96 12.86
N PRO A 149 7.61 10.26 12.51
CA PRO A 149 6.44 11.06 12.83
C PRO A 149 5.13 10.36 12.43
N LYS A 150 4.03 10.69 13.14
CA LYS A 150 2.68 10.19 12.83
C LYS A 150 2.08 10.89 11.61
N ASP A 151 2.86 10.95 10.54
CA ASP A 151 2.51 11.48 9.23
C ASP A 151 2.49 10.33 8.22
N ARG A 152 1.38 10.18 7.51
CA ARG A 152 1.14 9.04 6.62
C ARG A 152 2.04 9.08 5.39
N LEU A 153 2.15 10.24 4.75
CA LEU A 153 2.93 10.40 3.53
C LEU A 153 4.41 10.22 3.82
N GLN A 154 4.91 10.79 4.92
CA GLN A 154 6.29 10.60 5.35
C GLN A 154 6.58 9.12 5.60
N ARG A 155 5.73 8.41 6.35
CA ARG A 155 5.91 6.96 6.60
C ARG A 155 5.88 6.16 5.31
N LEU A 156 4.97 6.49 4.40
CA LEU A 156 4.88 5.85 3.09
C LEU A 156 6.17 6.02 2.29
N PHE A 157 6.64 7.26 2.12
CA PHE A 157 7.85 7.54 1.34
C PHE A 157 9.12 6.98 1.98
N CYS A 158 9.26 7.08 3.30
CA CYS A 158 10.37 6.46 4.02
C CYS A 158 10.39 4.93 3.83
N TYR A 159 9.23 4.26 3.92
CA TYR A 159 9.12 2.83 3.68
C TYR A 159 9.43 2.46 2.22
N LEU A 160 8.89 3.18 1.24
CA LEU A 160 9.15 2.91 -0.19
C LEU A 160 10.62 3.10 -0.55
N ASN A 161 11.27 4.12 0.03
CA ASN A 161 12.70 4.32 -0.11
C ASN A 161 13.49 3.15 0.51
N GLN A 162 13.15 2.71 1.72
CA GLN A 162 13.79 1.56 2.35
C GLN A 162 13.62 0.27 1.50
N LEU A 163 12.42 0.04 0.97
CA LEU A 163 12.16 -1.10 0.09
C LEU A 163 13.00 -1.02 -1.19
N GLN A 164 13.06 0.16 -1.82
CA GLN A 164 13.90 0.39 -3.00
C GLN A 164 15.38 0.16 -2.67
N TYR A 165 15.84 0.65 -1.52
CA TYR A 165 17.22 0.45 -1.04
C TYR A 165 17.53 -1.05 -0.89
N ALA A 166 16.65 -1.81 -0.26
CA ALA A 166 16.82 -3.26 -0.07
C ALA A 166 16.90 -4.01 -1.42
N LEU A 167 16.07 -3.64 -2.39
CA LEU A 167 16.09 -4.25 -3.74
C LEU A 167 17.33 -3.84 -4.56
N SER A 168 17.91 -2.67 -4.30
CA SER A 168 19.09 -2.16 -5.01
C SER A 168 20.42 -2.61 -4.38
N ASN A 169 20.41 -2.98 -3.10
CA ASN A 169 21.61 -3.26 -2.31
C ASN A 169 21.51 -4.63 -1.63
N PRO A 170 21.83 -5.72 -2.36
CA PRO A 170 21.88 -7.06 -1.79
C PRO A 170 22.79 -7.11 -0.55
N ASN A 171 22.23 -7.49 0.60
CA ASN A 171 22.98 -7.70 1.83
C ASN A 171 23.43 -9.17 1.92
N THR A 172 24.71 -9.45 1.68
CA THR A 172 25.25 -10.82 1.72
C THR A 172 25.26 -11.44 3.11
N GLY A 173 25.05 -10.64 4.17
CA GLY A 173 24.82 -11.13 5.54
C GLY A 173 23.36 -11.50 5.84
N ASP A 174 22.44 -11.30 4.89
CA ASP A 174 21.03 -11.66 5.06
C ASP A 174 20.84 -13.17 4.89
N THR A 175 20.05 -13.77 5.78
CA THR A 175 19.71 -15.20 5.77
C THR A 175 18.43 -15.51 5.00
N ALA A 176 17.80 -14.52 4.36
CA ALA A 176 16.55 -14.72 3.65
C ALA A 176 16.66 -15.72 2.49
N ARG A 177 17.79 -15.72 1.77
CA ARG A 177 18.09 -16.70 0.73
C ARG A 177 19.59 -16.96 0.62
N SER A 178 19.96 -18.24 0.58
CA SER A 178 21.29 -18.65 0.16
C SER A 178 21.36 -18.70 -1.36
N VAL A 179 22.28 -17.93 -1.96
CA VAL A 179 22.39 -17.72 -3.42
C VAL A 179 23.79 -17.85 -3.97
#